data_AF-A0A1B6FW24-F1
#
_entry.id   AF-A0A1B6FW24-F1
#
_cell.length_a   1.000
_cell.length_b   1.000
_cell.length_c   1.000
_cell.angle_alpha   90.00
_cell.angle_beta   90.00
_cell.angle_gamma   90.00
#
_symmetry.space_group_name_H-M   'P 1'
#
loop_
_entity.id
_entity.type
_entity.pdbx_description
1 polymer ?
#
loop_
_entity_poly.entity_id
_entity_poly.type
_entity_poly.pdbx_seq_one_letter_code
_entity_poly.pdbx_strand_id
1 'polypeptide(L)'
;GRYCVRLPFKADHPPLGQSISNAENRLHSIERKFKSQPEFKSLYSDFMTEYLSLGQMELAQNIDLTAPHYFLPHHGILKESSSTTRLRTVFDASAKTSNGISLNHTLL
;
A
#
# COMPACT_ATOMS: atom_id res chain seq x y z
N GLY A 1 19.87 11.14 -4.14
CA GLY A 1 20.00 10.07 -5.15
C GLY A 1 18.92 9.04 -4.91
N ARG A 2 18.41 8.38 -5.96
CA ARG A 2 17.37 7.34 -5.89
C ARG A 2 18.02 5.99 -6.22
N TYR A 3 17.85 5.00 -5.34
CA TYR A 3 18.24 3.62 -5.61
C TYR A 3 16.99 2.82 -5.96
N CYS A 4 16.97 2.20 -7.15
CA CYS A 4 15.90 1.31 -7.57
C CYS A 4 16.43 -0.11 -7.54
N VAL A 5 15.74 -1.00 -6.84
CA VAL A 5 16.06 -2.43 -6.77
C VAL A 5 14.88 -3.24 -7.29
N ARG A 6 15.18 -4.38 -7.89
CA ARG A 6 14.15 -5.36 -8.25
C ARG A 6 13.65 -6.04 -6.97
N LEU A 7 12.34 -6.30 -6.90
CA LEU A 7 11.79 -7.12 -5.83
C LEU A 7 12.43 -8.53 -5.87
N PRO A 8 12.90 -9.05 -4.72
CA PRO A 8 13.66 -10.29 -4.67
C PRO A 8 12.72 -11.51 -4.71
N PHE A 9 12.13 -11.81 -5.85
CA PHE A 9 11.23 -12.96 -5.99
C PHE A 9 11.97 -14.30 -5.84
N LYS A 10 11.34 -15.30 -5.19
CA LYS A 10 11.81 -16.69 -5.15
C LYS A 10 11.77 -17.31 -6.55
N ALA A 11 12.70 -18.19 -6.88
CA ALA A 11 12.80 -18.76 -8.23
C ALA A 11 11.55 -19.55 -8.66
N ASP A 12 10.88 -20.20 -7.71
CA ASP A 12 9.73 -21.10 -7.89
C ASP A 12 8.44 -20.52 -7.28
N HIS A 13 8.34 -19.19 -7.14
CA HIS A 13 7.18 -18.60 -6.50
C HIS A 13 5.89 -18.90 -7.27
N PRO A 14 4.77 -19.21 -6.59
CA PRO A 14 3.48 -19.34 -7.26
C PRO A 14 3.04 -17.98 -7.83
N PRO A 15 2.22 -17.96 -8.90
CA PRO A 15 1.67 -16.71 -9.43
C PRO A 15 0.78 -16.04 -8.38
N LEU A 16 0.79 -14.71 -8.36
CA LEU A 16 -0.14 -13.94 -7.54
C LEU A 16 -1.52 -13.92 -8.22
N GLY A 17 -2.58 -14.02 -7.41
CA GLY A 17 -3.95 -13.83 -7.88
C GLY A 17 -4.31 -12.34 -7.99
N GLN A 18 -5.61 -12.08 -8.16
CA GLN A 18 -6.15 -10.73 -8.22
C GLN A 18 -6.12 -10.06 -6.84
N SER A 19 -5.64 -8.82 -6.78
CA SER A 19 -5.47 -8.04 -5.54
C SER A 19 -6.36 -6.78 -5.47
N ILE A 20 -6.88 -6.32 -6.61
CA ILE A 20 -7.57 -5.03 -6.75
C ILE A 20 -8.75 -4.88 -5.78
N SER A 21 -9.65 -5.86 -5.73
CA SER A 21 -10.83 -5.80 -4.86
C SER A 21 -10.47 -5.66 -3.37
N ASN A 22 -9.38 -6.31 -2.94
CA ASN A 22 -8.91 -6.17 -1.55
C ASN A 22 -8.35 -4.77 -1.29
N ALA A 23 -7.56 -4.23 -2.22
CA ALA A 23 -7.03 -2.88 -2.11
C ALA A 23 -8.14 -1.82 -2.08
N GLU A 24 -9.16 -1.94 -2.95
CA GLU A 24 -10.32 -1.05 -2.99
C GLU A 24 -11.14 -1.12 -1.69
N ASN A 25 -11.39 -2.32 -1.17
CA ASN A 25 -12.12 -2.48 0.09
C ASN A 25 -11.39 -1.82 1.27
N ARG A 26 -10.05 -1.91 1.29
CA ARG A 26 -9.22 -1.23 2.30
C ARG A 26 -9.26 0.29 2.13
N LEU A 27 -9.19 0.79 0.89
CA LEU A 27 -9.33 2.21 0.59
C LEU A 27 -10.68 2.75 1.09
N HIS A 28 -11.80 2.10 0.72
CA HIS A 28 -13.13 2.50 1.19
C HIS A 28 -13.25 2.48 2.73
N SER A 29 -12.58 1.54 3.41
CA SER A 29 -12.55 1.51 4.88
C SER A 29 -11.81 2.70 5.48
N ILE A 30 -10.71 3.12 4.85
CA ILE A 30 -9.95 4.31 5.26
C ILE A 30 -10.80 5.57 5.05
N GLU A 31 -11.46 5.69 3.90
CA GLU A 31 -12.34 6.82 3.61
C GLU A 31 -13.51 6.92 4.59
N ARG A 32 -14.11 5.79 4.99
CA ARG A 32 -15.11 5.79 6.07
C ARG A 32 -14.52 6.29 7.39
N LYS A 33 -13.31 5.87 7.74
CA LYS A 33 -12.61 6.34 8.95
C LYS A 33 -12.31 7.85 8.89
N PHE A 34 -12.00 8.39 7.72
CA PHE A 34 -11.81 9.83 7.53
C PHE A 34 -13.03 10.66 7.88
N LYS A 35 -14.24 10.12 7.70
CA LYS A 35 -15.49 10.82 8.04
C LYS A 35 -15.66 10.99 9.54
N SER A 36 -15.23 10.00 10.35
CA SER A 36 -15.38 10.03 11.81
C SER A 36 -14.14 10.53 12.55
N GLN A 37 -12.97 10.57 11.90
CA GLN A 37 -11.70 10.96 12.53
C GLN A 37 -10.94 12.00 11.69
N PRO A 38 -11.27 13.30 11.81
CA PRO A 38 -10.67 14.38 11.02
C PRO A 38 -9.15 14.51 11.21
N GLU A 39 -8.64 14.33 12.44
CA GLU A 39 -7.20 14.38 12.71
C GLU A 39 -6.45 13.25 11.99
N PHE A 40 -7.00 12.03 12.02
CA PHE A 40 -6.44 10.90 11.28
C PHE A 40 -6.39 11.18 9.78
N LYS A 41 -7.46 11.78 9.22
CA LYS A 41 -7.50 12.20 7.81
C LYS A 41 -6.39 13.20 7.48
N SER A 42 -6.20 14.22 8.31
CA SER A 42 -5.17 15.24 8.10
C SER A 42 -3.80 14.59 8.04
N LEU A 43 -3.43 13.85 9.09
CA LEU A 43 -2.12 13.18 9.18
C LEU A 43 -1.89 12.22 8.00
N TYR A 44 -2.94 11.51 7.57
CA TYR A 44 -2.85 10.58 6.43
C TYR A 44 -2.63 11.33 5.12
N SER A 45 -3.35 12.43 4.91
CA SER A 45 -3.23 13.26 3.71
C SER A 45 -1.86 13.93 3.64
N ASP A 46 -1.34 14.40 4.77
CA ASP A 46 0.00 14.97 4.89
C ASP A 46 1.07 13.94 4.50
N PHE A 47 0.98 12.71 5.05
CA PHE A 47 1.87 11.61 4.67
C PHE A 47 1.82 11.32 3.16
N MET A 48 0.62 11.18 2.58
CA MET A 48 0.50 10.88 1.14
C MET A 48 1.07 12.02 0.29
N THR A 49 0.84 13.27 0.68
CA THR A 49 1.38 14.44 -0.04
C THR A 49 2.91 14.47 0.02
N GLU A 50 3.50 14.21 1.19
CA GLU A 50 4.95 14.12 1.35
C GLU A 50 5.53 12.94 0.55
N TYR A 51 4.90 11.77 0.59
CA TYR A 51 5.35 10.60 -0.15
C TYR A 51 5.36 10.84 -1.67
N LEU A 52 4.39 11.62 -2.18
CA LEU A 52 4.36 12.09 -3.57
C LEU A 52 5.47 13.12 -3.85
N SER A 53 5.62 14.13 -3.00
CA SER A 53 6.60 15.21 -3.21
C SER A 53 8.05 14.73 -3.16
N LEU A 54 8.32 13.69 -2.37
CA LEU A 54 9.60 12.99 -2.30
C LEU A 54 9.87 12.06 -3.51
N GLY A 55 8.91 11.96 -4.45
CA GLY A 55 9.01 11.09 -5.62
C GLY A 55 9.03 9.60 -5.28
N GLN A 56 8.49 9.22 -4.11
CA GLN A 56 8.38 7.83 -3.67
C GLN A 56 7.13 7.14 -4.23
N MET A 57 6.17 7.92 -4.72
CA MET A 57 5.07 7.46 -5.55
C MET A 57 4.80 8.43 -6.69
N GLU A 58 4.05 7.95 -7.68
CA GLU A 58 3.57 8.74 -8.80
C GLU A 58 2.12 8.34 -9.12
N LEU A 59 1.40 9.19 -9.83
CA LEU A 59 0.05 8.86 -10.27
C LEU A 59 0.11 7.71 -11.28
N ALA A 60 -0.59 6.62 -10.97
CA ALA A 60 -0.81 5.52 -11.89
C ALA A 60 -1.64 5.99 -13.10
N GLN A 61 -0.99 6.21 -14.24
CA GLN A 61 -1.64 6.55 -15.51
C GLN A 61 -1.60 5.35 -16.46
N ASN A 62 -2.68 5.14 -17.21
CA ASN A 62 -2.78 4.12 -18.27
C ASN A 62 -2.39 2.71 -17.80
N ILE A 63 -2.81 2.28 -16.61
CA ILE A 63 -2.58 0.91 -16.15
C ILE A 63 -3.32 -0.06 -17.08
N ASP A 64 -2.55 -0.87 -17.80
CA ASP A 64 -3.07 -2.04 -18.50
C ASP A 64 -3.40 -3.14 -17.48
N LEU A 65 -4.69 -3.26 -17.16
CA LEU A 65 -5.18 -4.30 -16.25
C LEU A 65 -5.14 -5.71 -16.87
N THR A 66 -4.78 -5.86 -18.14
CA THR A 66 -4.55 -7.18 -18.76
C THR A 66 -3.15 -7.72 -18.49
N ALA A 67 -2.18 -6.85 -18.22
CA ALA A 67 -0.84 -7.24 -17.80
C ALA A 67 -0.82 -7.67 -16.31
N PRO A 68 0.15 -8.52 -15.90
CA PRO A 68 0.30 -8.89 -14.49
C PRO A 68 0.53 -7.65 -13.61
N HIS A 69 -0.32 -7.47 -12.62
CA HIS A 69 -0.28 -6.33 -11.71
C HIS A 69 -0.59 -6.76 -10.28
N TYR A 70 -0.13 -5.97 -9.31
CA TYR A 70 -0.39 -6.20 -7.90
C TYR A 70 -0.62 -4.88 -7.18
N PHE A 71 -1.79 -4.74 -6.57
CA PHE A 71 -2.15 -3.57 -5.77
C PHE A 71 -1.92 -3.88 -4.30
N LEU A 72 -0.97 -3.16 -3.69
CA LEU A 72 -0.73 -3.24 -2.25
C LEU A 72 -1.83 -2.48 -1.51
N PRO A 73 -2.67 -3.16 -0.70
CA PRO A 73 -3.54 -2.45 0.22
C PRO A 73 -2.69 -1.68 1.22
N HIS A 74 -3.16 -0.52 1.65
CA HIS A 74 -2.46 0.29 2.63
C HIS A 74 -3.39 0.70 3.76
N HIS A 75 -2.83 1.08 4.91
CA HIS A 75 -3.59 1.67 6.02
C HIS A 75 -2.68 2.51 6.92
N GLY A 76 -3.28 3.44 7.67
CA GLY A 76 -2.57 4.27 8.64
C GLY A 76 -2.67 3.71 10.06
N ILE A 77 -1.55 3.67 10.77
CA ILE A 77 -1.44 3.31 12.19
C ILE A 77 -1.04 4.56 12.96
N LEU A 78 -1.89 4.98 13.90
CA LEU A 78 -1.54 6.05 14.85
C LEU A 78 -0.62 5.49 15.93
N LYS A 79 0.45 6.22 16.21
CA LYS A 79 1.35 5.95 17.32
C LYS A 79 1.33 7.16 18.25
N GLU A 80 0.40 7.14 19.21
CA GLU A 80 0.25 8.23 20.19
C GLU A 80 1.52 8.44 21.03
N SER A 81 2.33 7.40 21.21
CA SER A 81 3.61 7.46 21.93
C SER A 81 4.82 7.94 21.09
N SER A 82 4.62 8.21 19.79
CA SER A 82 5.70 8.63 18.89
C SER A 82 5.88 10.14 18.92
N SER A 83 7.06 10.61 19.35
CA SER A 83 7.39 12.04 19.40
C SER A 83 7.66 12.66 18.04
N THR A 84 8.06 11.87 17.03
CA THR A 84 8.51 12.38 15.72
C THR A 84 7.52 12.11 14.58
N THR A 85 6.71 11.05 14.65
CA THR A 85 5.76 10.72 13.58
C THR A 85 4.51 10.08 14.17
N ARG A 86 3.45 10.88 14.33
CA ARG A 86 2.18 10.47 14.94
C ARG A 86 1.40 9.44 14.11
N LEU A 87 1.61 9.40 12.79
CA LEU A 87 0.99 8.45 11.88
C LEU A 87 2.04 7.75 11.02
N ARG A 88 1.95 6.42 10.90
CA ARG A 88 2.69 5.64 9.90
C ARG A 88 1.71 4.99 8.93
N THR A 89 1.90 5.19 7.63
CA THR A 89 1.22 4.40 6.61
C THR A 89 1.97 3.10 6.37
N VAL A 90 1.23 2.00 6.32
CA VAL A 90 1.74 0.64 6.10
C VAL A 90 1.16 0.13 4.79
N PHE A 91 2.03 -0.32 3.90
CA PHE A 91 1.67 -1.08 2.70
C PHE A 91 1.72 -2.57 3.02
N ASP A 92 0.58 -3.24 2.93
CA ASP A 92 0.40 -4.61 3.39
C ASP A 92 0.71 -5.63 2.28
N ALA A 93 1.98 -6.03 2.21
CA ALA A 93 2.44 -7.10 1.33
C ALA A 93 2.07 -8.52 1.84
N SER A 94 1.51 -8.62 3.05
CA SER A 94 1.03 -9.89 3.61
C SER A 94 -0.42 -10.20 3.24
N ALA A 95 -1.15 -9.20 2.72
CA ALA A 95 -2.51 -9.35 2.22
C ALA A 95 -2.59 -10.44 1.15
N LYS A 96 -3.47 -11.42 1.37
CA LYS A 96 -3.70 -12.50 0.41
C LYS A 96 -4.48 -11.97 -0.80
N THR A 97 -4.10 -12.48 -1.98
CA THR A 97 -4.83 -12.27 -3.24
C THR A 97 -5.96 -13.30 -3.39
N SER A 98 -6.69 -13.24 -4.51
CA SER A 98 -7.80 -14.15 -4.81
C SER A 98 -7.46 -15.64 -4.78
N ASN A 99 -6.19 -16.01 -4.94
CA ASN A 99 -5.72 -17.40 -4.87
C ASN A 99 -5.09 -17.77 -3.51
N GLY A 100 -5.19 -16.90 -2.50
CA GLY A 100 -4.66 -17.14 -1.16
C GLY A 100 -3.16 -16.88 -0.98
N ILE A 101 -2.43 -16.54 -2.05
CA ILE A 101 -1.01 -16.17 -2.02
C ILE A 101 -0.87 -14.66 -1.78
N SER A 102 0.09 -14.24 -0.97
CA SER A 102 0.44 -12.82 -0.78
C SER A 102 1.81 -12.50 -1.38
N LEU A 103 2.09 -11.23 -1.61
CA LEU A 103 3.40 -10.80 -2.13
C LEU A 103 4.56 -11.31 -1.26
N ASN A 104 4.45 -11.24 0.07
CA ASN A 104 5.50 -11.75 0.96
C ASN A 104 5.76 -13.27 0.78
N HIS A 105 4.78 -14.07 0.37
CA HIS A 105 5.03 -15.49 0.09
C HIS A 105 5.94 -15.69 -1.13
N THR A 106 5.92 -14.75 -2.07
CA THR A 106 6.68 -14.83 -3.32
C THR A 106 8.06 -14.18 -3.25
N LEU A 107 8.36 -13.42 -2.19
CA LEU A 107 9.64 -12.74 -1.97
C LEU A 107 10.58 -13.55 -1.06
N LEU A 108 11.90 -13.45 -1.30
CA LEU A 108 12.99 -14.06 -0.53
C LEU A 108 13.15 -13.46 0.87
#